data_AF-A0A9P9TK03-F1
#
_entry.id   AF-A0A9P9TK03-F1
#
_cell.length_a   1.000
_cell.length_b   1.000
_cell.length_c   1.000
_cell.angle_alpha   90.00
_cell.angle_beta   90.00
_cell.angle_gamma   90.00
#
_symmetry.space_group_name_H-M   'P 1'
#
loop_
_entity.id
_entity.type
_entity.pdbx_description
1 polymer ?
#
loop_
_entity_poly.entity_id
_entity_poly.type
_entity_poly.pdbx_seq_one_letter_code
_entity_poly.pdbx_strand_id
1 'polypeptide(L)'
;MFATARKAANIRLTNTYESDELPELPSQSLPESYSLAQFYNELLRGGQNPNTDDDLTNLLVLHNCLKESPRLQREDDDEGYLGKVSSWISKAILPTSDVATHDDAPEDVTNATQQKDIHTARRKGSLGLQSLLKLLSLSDTQQQNVSTSSEFLISILAFTSPRDVWSTPTSLVTAQQILALPSIHTALQSPDFIPINILQRFIRPLFSASKPRTVTSAGRKAMPSSAPLKRYDFNEERASKPWLHETVYAVTVLEWAVRKISTTTLQTAWPLILPPLLTLLDTPSTPILTRGLLLITTILPKLPPQTLAQTGLASVFSDAIIPTTLYLPSITPLEESLEILRLAYDALFALYDAQFTLSPTASATPASPLTPAAIPKTPAPRDQTAQPDPNNQARISFLTSILRSSILPAFLHASQHPAIVSILLTQLTALIPKLGVHATRHLKDILPIISSVLTDPFAGVRLQDVLVALETLRMLVLNCWVRFREEVWRREGVRMLVLCWRAIGEVEAGRRGVEGIGEREREREREREREREREREREREREREREILESVKQEMKNTGKVFAKAVEGSVELKEELKPLLDVDFLAQNLDPSLYE
;
A
#
# COMPACT_ATOMS: atom_id res chain seq x y z
N MET A 1 33.27 15.83 33.24
CA MET A 1 34.08 16.01 32.01
C MET A 1 33.30 16.62 30.85
N PHE A 2 32.06 16.22 30.58
CA PHE A 2 31.31 16.64 29.38
C PHE A 2 30.56 17.99 29.45
N ALA A 3 30.80 18.81 30.48
CA ALA A 3 30.03 20.05 30.70
C ALA A 3 30.25 21.10 29.60
N THR A 4 31.49 21.24 29.09
CA THR A 4 31.84 22.11 27.97
C THR A 4 31.18 21.66 26.68
N ALA A 5 31.20 20.35 26.40
CA ALA A 5 30.55 19.74 25.25
C ALA A 5 29.02 19.92 25.28
N ARG A 6 28.39 19.71 26.45
CA ARG A 6 26.94 19.98 26.63
C ARG A 6 26.59 21.45 26.38
N LYS A 7 27.39 22.38 26.89
CA LYS A 7 27.16 23.82 26.65
C LYS A 7 27.28 24.17 25.17
N ALA A 8 28.28 23.63 24.47
CA ALA A 8 28.44 23.81 23.03
C ALA A 8 27.29 23.19 22.22
N ALA A 9 26.83 22.00 22.62
CA ALA A 9 25.67 21.32 22.03
C ALA A 9 24.39 22.14 22.17
N ASN A 10 24.07 22.65 23.37
CA ASN A 10 22.89 23.50 23.59
C ASN A 10 22.91 24.76 22.72
N ILE A 11 24.07 25.42 22.57
CA ILE A 11 24.19 26.60 21.71
C ILE A 11 23.94 26.26 20.23
N ARG A 12 24.45 25.12 19.77
CA ARG A 12 24.23 24.68 18.38
C ARG A 12 22.80 24.25 18.11
N LEU A 13 22.16 23.55 19.06
CA LEU A 13 20.77 23.11 18.94
C LEU A 13 19.79 24.29 18.96
N THR A 14 20.07 25.33 19.75
CA THR A 14 19.25 26.57 19.77
C THR A 14 19.36 27.40 18.49
N ASN A 15 20.55 27.44 17.88
CA ASN A 15 20.77 28.19 16.63
C ASN A 15 20.22 27.49 15.38
N THR A 16 19.93 26.20 15.46
CA THR A 16 19.51 25.39 14.30
C THR A 16 18.20 24.71 14.69
N TYR A 17 17.06 25.39 14.64
CA TYR A 17 15.79 24.78 15.06
C TYR A 17 14.90 24.33 13.88
N GLU A 18 15.12 24.86 12.67
CA GLU A 18 14.27 24.61 11.48
C GLU A 18 14.85 23.62 10.46
N SER A 19 16.05 23.08 10.69
CA SER A 19 16.75 22.21 9.73
C SER A 19 16.92 20.78 10.23
N ASP A 20 16.79 19.79 9.36
CA ASP A 20 17.15 18.39 9.70
C ASP A 20 18.67 18.15 9.70
N GLU A 21 19.49 19.17 9.38
CA GLU A 21 20.95 19.10 9.43
C GLU A 21 21.46 18.78 10.84
N LEU A 22 22.38 17.81 10.91
CA LEU A 22 23.05 17.41 12.14
C LEU A 22 24.18 18.40 12.45
N PRO A 23 24.09 19.20 13.54
CA PRO A 23 25.16 20.13 13.88
C PRO A 23 26.42 19.37 14.29
N GLU A 24 27.58 19.79 13.80
CA GLU A 24 28.86 19.24 14.26
C GLU A 24 29.41 20.05 15.44
N LEU A 25 29.96 19.33 16.44
CA LEU A 25 30.65 19.97 17.57
C LEU A 25 32.12 20.19 17.23
N PRO A 26 32.69 21.37 17.52
CA PRO A 26 34.12 21.58 17.32
C PRO A 26 34.93 20.65 18.22
N SER A 27 35.99 20.05 17.67
CA SER A 27 36.85 19.08 18.37
C SER A 27 37.50 19.63 19.66
N GLN A 28 37.60 20.96 19.78
CA GLN A 28 38.07 21.68 20.97
C GLN A 28 37.08 21.66 22.15
N SER A 29 35.79 21.43 21.87
CA SER A 29 34.74 21.36 22.90
C SER A 29 34.61 19.98 23.54
N LEU A 30 35.16 18.95 22.87
CA LEU A 30 35.16 17.57 23.32
C LEU A 30 36.36 17.30 24.24
N PRO A 31 36.25 16.38 25.22
CA PRO A 31 37.38 15.99 26.06
C PRO A 31 38.54 15.41 25.24
N GLU A 32 39.77 15.53 25.77
CA GLU A 32 40.98 15.01 25.11
C GLU A 32 41.05 13.47 25.13
N SER A 33 40.54 12.84 26.19
CA SER A 33 40.40 11.39 26.32
C SER A 33 39.22 11.01 27.21
N TYR A 34 38.55 9.89 26.91
CA TYR A 34 37.42 9.37 27.70
C TYR A 34 37.28 7.87 27.55
N SER A 35 36.66 7.21 28.54
CA SER A 35 36.27 5.80 28.48
C SER A 35 34.75 5.61 28.43
N LEU A 36 34.29 4.42 28.02
CA LEU A 36 32.86 4.09 27.96
C LEU A 36 32.19 4.12 29.35
N ALA A 37 32.95 3.81 30.41
CA ALA A 37 32.48 3.88 31.78
C ALA A 37 32.19 5.32 32.23
N GLN A 38 33.12 6.24 31.94
CA GLN A 38 32.94 7.68 32.19
C GLN A 38 31.80 8.23 31.36
N PHE A 39 31.70 7.77 30.11
CA PHE A 39 30.64 8.12 29.19
C PHE A 39 29.26 7.78 29.76
N TYR A 40 29.05 6.54 30.21
CA TYR A 40 27.78 6.13 30.81
C TYR A 40 27.51 6.83 32.14
N ASN A 41 28.47 6.89 33.05
CA ASN A 41 28.24 7.38 34.42
C ASN A 41 28.08 8.91 34.49
N GLU A 42 28.81 9.68 33.68
CA GLU A 42 28.76 11.16 33.73
C GLU A 42 27.75 11.76 32.74
N LEU A 43 27.62 11.18 31.53
CA LEU A 43 26.74 11.74 30.51
C LEU A 43 25.33 11.13 30.55
N LEU A 44 25.20 9.82 30.76
CA LEU A 44 23.92 9.12 30.57
C LEU A 44 23.18 8.83 31.88
N ARG A 45 23.91 8.50 32.96
CA ARG A 45 23.33 8.15 34.27
C ARG A 45 22.92 9.36 35.11
N GLY A 46 23.52 10.53 34.87
CA GLY A 46 23.30 11.76 35.64
C GLY A 46 21.96 12.48 35.39
N GLY A 47 21.16 12.05 34.40
CA GLY A 47 19.85 12.62 34.10
C GLY A 47 18.73 11.75 34.65
N GLN A 48 18.31 11.95 35.89
CA GLN A 48 17.14 11.25 36.46
C GLN A 48 15.79 11.87 36.08
N ASN A 49 15.78 12.97 35.32
CA ASN A 49 14.58 13.52 34.71
C ASN A 49 14.67 13.31 33.19
N PRO A 50 13.74 12.57 32.57
CA PRO A 50 13.68 12.40 31.12
C PRO A 50 13.17 13.70 30.48
N ASN A 51 14.01 14.72 30.42
CA ASN A 51 13.71 15.90 29.63
C ASN A 51 14.14 15.62 28.19
N THR A 52 13.21 15.71 27.25
CA THR A 52 13.42 15.37 25.83
C THR A 52 14.55 16.19 25.20
N ASP A 53 14.74 17.44 25.65
CA ASP A 53 15.81 18.34 25.22
C ASP A 53 17.20 17.89 25.71
N ASP A 54 17.28 17.28 26.91
CA ASP A 54 18.54 16.79 27.46
C ASP A 54 19.03 15.54 26.72
N ASP A 55 18.10 14.68 26.27
CA ASP A 55 18.44 13.48 25.50
C ASP A 55 19.06 13.82 24.14
N LEU A 56 18.49 14.80 23.42
CA LEU A 56 19.04 15.23 22.13
C LEU A 56 20.45 15.80 22.30
N THR A 57 20.65 16.60 23.34
CA THR A 57 21.95 17.18 23.70
C THR A 57 22.97 16.09 24.02
N ASN A 58 22.59 15.11 24.83
CA ASN A 58 23.45 13.99 25.18
C ASN A 58 23.76 13.11 23.95
N LEU A 59 22.79 12.84 23.07
CA LEU A 59 23.01 12.12 21.81
C LEU A 59 23.96 12.86 20.87
N LEU A 60 23.89 14.19 20.82
CA LEU A 60 24.78 14.99 20.00
C LEU A 60 26.23 14.92 20.49
N VAL A 61 26.44 15.07 21.80
CA VAL A 61 27.77 14.89 22.42
C VAL A 61 28.28 13.47 22.17
N LEU A 62 27.41 12.48 22.35
CA LEU A 62 27.71 11.06 22.14
C LEU A 62 28.18 10.77 20.72
N HIS A 63 27.41 11.20 19.74
CA HIS A 63 27.74 11.00 18.33
C HIS A 63 29.11 11.59 17.97
N ASN A 64 29.38 12.83 18.39
CA ASN A 64 30.65 13.50 18.08
C ASN A 64 31.84 12.84 18.81
N CYS A 65 31.66 12.40 20.06
CA CYS A 65 32.69 11.60 20.76
C CYS A 65 32.95 10.26 20.04
N LEU A 66 31.94 9.56 19.56
CA LEU A 66 32.17 8.27 18.86
C LEU A 66 32.80 8.46 17.48
N LYS A 67 32.54 9.59 16.82
CA LYS A 67 33.18 9.99 15.56
C LYS A 67 34.69 10.19 15.75
N GLU A 68 35.10 10.82 16.84
CA GLU A 68 36.50 10.99 17.28
C GLU A 68 37.04 9.72 17.96
N SER A 69 37.00 8.59 17.26
CA SER A 69 37.50 7.29 17.73
C SER A 69 38.92 7.30 18.34
N PRO A 70 39.92 8.10 17.90
CA PRO A 70 41.25 8.08 18.52
C PRO A 70 41.29 8.59 19.98
N ARG A 71 40.25 9.29 20.46
CA ARG A 71 40.17 9.80 21.84
C ARG A 71 39.53 8.82 22.81
N LEU A 72 38.94 7.73 22.31
CA LEU A 72 38.29 6.70 23.11
C LEU A 72 39.31 5.71 23.66
N GLN A 73 39.46 5.67 24.99
CA GLN A 73 40.30 4.72 25.69
C GLN A 73 39.51 3.43 25.96
N ARG A 74 40.06 2.29 25.55
CA ARG A 74 39.45 0.97 25.75
C ARG A 74 39.84 0.41 27.12
N GLU A 75 38.85 -0.05 27.88
CA GLU A 75 39.01 -0.66 29.21
C GLU A 75 38.50 -2.12 29.23
N ASP A 76 38.90 -2.89 30.24
CA ASP A 76 38.57 -4.32 30.34
C ASP A 76 37.05 -4.61 30.53
N ASP A 77 36.28 -3.66 31.07
CA ASP A 77 34.81 -3.76 31.27
C ASP A 77 33.98 -3.11 30.13
N ASP A 78 34.61 -2.84 28.98
CA ASP A 78 33.96 -2.10 27.89
C ASP A 78 32.70 -2.79 27.35
N GLU A 79 32.65 -4.11 27.26
CA GLU A 79 31.47 -4.85 26.75
C GLU A 79 30.23 -4.61 27.65
N GLY A 80 30.42 -4.54 28.96
CA GLY A 80 29.34 -4.24 29.91
C GLY A 80 28.81 -2.82 29.73
N TYR A 81 29.67 -1.85 29.46
CA TYR A 81 29.27 -0.47 29.19
C TYR A 81 28.73 -0.27 27.77
N LEU A 82 29.22 -0.98 26.76
CA LEU A 82 28.66 -1.00 25.40
C LEU A 82 27.18 -1.40 25.43
N GLY A 83 26.85 -2.47 26.17
CA GLY A 83 25.45 -2.89 26.35
C GLY A 83 24.59 -1.83 27.03
N LYS A 84 25.10 -1.21 28.11
CA LYS A 84 24.37 -0.15 28.84
C LYS A 84 24.15 1.11 27.99
N VAL A 85 25.17 1.57 27.27
CA VAL A 85 25.08 2.72 26.37
C VAL A 85 24.13 2.42 25.21
N SER A 86 24.22 1.24 24.59
CA SER A 86 23.32 0.82 23.52
C SER A 86 21.87 0.74 23.99
N SER A 87 21.63 0.24 25.21
CA SER A 87 20.31 0.23 25.83
C SER A 87 19.77 1.64 26.07
N TRP A 88 20.60 2.56 26.56
CA TRP A 88 20.19 3.95 26.73
C TRP A 88 19.82 4.60 25.38
N ILE A 89 20.66 4.45 24.35
CA ILE A 89 20.38 5.01 23.02
C ILE A 89 19.07 4.42 22.46
N SER A 90 18.86 3.10 22.57
CA SER A 90 17.62 2.46 22.10
C SER A 90 16.35 3.03 22.73
N LYS A 91 16.42 3.56 23.95
CA LYS A 91 15.28 4.22 24.61
C LYS A 91 15.17 5.69 24.21
N ALA A 92 16.29 6.39 24.12
CA ALA A 92 16.35 7.82 23.82
C ALA A 92 15.95 8.16 22.38
N ILE A 93 16.14 7.24 21.42
CA ILE A 93 15.77 7.47 20.01
C ILE A 93 14.28 7.28 19.71
N LEU A 94 13.53 6.61 20.58
CA LEU A 94 12.14 6.27 20.27
C LEU A 94 11.30 7.55 20.13
N PRO A 95 10.49 7.65 19.06
CA PRO A 95 9.62 8.81 18.88
C PRO A 95 8.51 8.80 19.94
N THR A 96 8.21 9.98 20.49
CA THR A 96 7.21 10.19 21.54
C THR A 96 5.86 10.57 20.96
N SER A 97 4.85 10.67 21.83
CA SER A 97 3.49 11.13 21.52
C SER A 97 3.44 12.46 20.78
N ASP A 98 4.44 13.31 20.98
CA ASP A 98 4.48 14.69 20.49
C ASP A 98 4.61 14.77 18.96
N VAL A 99 5.03 13.66 18.34
CA VAL A 99 5.21 13.51 16.89
C VAL A 99 3.93 12.99 16.21
N ALA A 100 2.93 12.54 16.98
CA ALA A 100 1.69 12.01 16.42
C ALA A 100 0.95 13.09 15.63
N THR A 101 0.59 12.79 14.38
CA THR A 101 -0.30 13.63 13.58
C THR A 101 -1.71 13.49 14.14
N HIS A 102 -2.20 14.54 14.79
CA HIS A 102 -3.51 14.55 15.43
C HIS A 102 -4.55 15.11 14.45
N ASP A 103 -5.39 14.25 13.87
CA ASP A 103 -6.64 14.71 13.23
C ASP A 103 -7.61 15.31 14.27
N ASP A 104 -7.45 14.95 15.55
CA ASP A 104 -8.27 15.39 16.69
C ASP A 104 -7.56 16.39 17.64
N ALA A 105 -6.49 17.07 17.20
CA ALA A 105 -5.83 18.04 18.07
C ALA A 105 -6.73 19.27 18.30
N PRO A 106 -6.84 19.78 19.55
CA PRO A 106 -7.42 21.10 19.76
C PRO A 106 -6.63 22.12 18.91
N GLU A 107 -7.33 23.07 18.29
CA GLU A 107 -6.80 24.11 17.39
C GLU A 107 -5.63 24.93 17.97
N ASP A 108 -5.33 24.75 19.27
CA ASP A 108 -4.33 25.47 20.05
C ASP A 108 -2.88 24.96 19.90
N VAL A 109 -2.63 23.78 19.30
CA VAL A 109 -1.26 23.36 19.00
C VAL A 109 -0.78 24.09 17.76
N THR A 110 -0.01 25.17 17.94
CA THR A 110 0.60 25.88 16.83
C THR A 110 1.43 24.92 15.97
N ASN A 111 1.21 24.88 14.65
CA ASN A 111 1.98 24.06 13.70
C ASN A 111 3.51 24.13 13.92
N ALA A 112 4.01 25.26 14.43
CA ALA A 112 5.41 25.47 14.78
C ALA A 112 5.94 24.54 15.90
N THR A 113 5.15 24.25 16.95
CA THR A 113 5.59 23.35 18.03
C THR A 113 5.64 21.91 17.53
N GLN A 114 4.62 21.46 16.81
CA GLN A 114 4.59 20.13 16.20
C GLN A 114 5.77 19.92 15.24
N GLN A 115 6.07 20.94 14.42
CA GLN A 115 7.21 20.87 13.50
C GLN A 115 8.56 20.80 14.23
N LYS A 116 8.71 21.55 15.34
CA LYS A 116 9.89 21.46 16.22
C LYS A 116 10.04 20.04 16.82
N ASP A 117 8.95 19.42 17.25
CA ASP A 117 8.96 18.08 17.84
C ASP A 117 9.33 17.02 16.79
N ILE A 118 8.82 17.16 15.57
CA ILE A 118 9.19 16.32 14.41
C ILE A 118 10.70 16.44 14.12
N HIS A 119 11.23 17.66 14.00
CA HIS A 119 12.66 17.89 13.77
C HIS A 119 13.53 17.30 14.89
N THR A 120 13.08 17.44 16.14
CA THR A 120 13.75 16.86 17.31
C THR A 120 13.80 15.34 17.22
N ALA A 121 12.68 14.68 16.90
CA ALA A 121 12.63 13.24 16.73
C ALA A 121 13.51 12.74 15.57
N ARG A 122 13.51 13.43 14.43
CA ARG A 122 14.37 13.13 13.27
C ARG A 122 15.86 13.15 13.61
N ARG A 123 16.28 14.18 14.36
CA ARG A 123 17.66 14.34 14.82
C ARG A 123 18.05 13.28 15.84
N LYS A 124 17.19 13.00 16.82
CA LYS A 124 17.42 11.91 17.80
C LYS A 124 17.62 10.58 17.09
N GLY A 125 16.72 10.23 16.17
CA GLY A 125 16.82 9.00 15.37
C GLY A 125 18.11 8.92 14.57
N SER A 126 18.46 10.00 13.84
CA SER A 126 19.67 10.03 13.01
C SER A 126 20.95 9.92 13.84
N LEU A 127 21.11 10.75 14.88
CA LEU A 127 22.29 10.74 15.74
C LEU A 127 22.43 9.42 16.51
N GLY A 128 21.33 8.92 17.08
CA GLY A 128 21.34 7.72 17.88
C GLY A 128 21.60 6.46 17.05
N LEU A 129 20.99 6.32 15.87
CA LEU A 129 21.28 5.17 15.00
C LEU A 129 22.72 5.18 14.48
N GLN A 130 23.25 6.34 14.07
CA GLN A 130 24.66 6.43 13.65
C GLN A 130 25.61 6.09 14.79
N SER A 131 25.28 6.55 16.00
CA SER A 131 26.02 6.21 17.21
C SER A 131 25.96 4.72 17.54
N LEU A 132 24.78 4.09 17.43
CA LEU A 132 24.61 2.65 17.60
C LEU A 132 25.43 1.86 16.59
N LEU A 133 25.37 2.24 15.31
CA LEU A 133 26.17 1.59 14.27
C LEU A 133 27.67 1.66 14.59
N LYS A 134 28.14 2.81 15.07
CA LYS A 134 29.54 2.97 15.49
C LYS A 134 29.88 2.12 16.71
N LEU A 135 29.02 2.08 17.74
CA LEU A 135 29.23 1.23 18.93
C LEU A 135 29.29 -0.25 18.57
N LEU A 136 28.40 -0.71 17.69
CA LEU A 136 28.38 -2.10 17.21
C LEU A 136 29.64 -2.46 16.41
N SER A 137 30.25 -1.49 15.72
CA SER A 137 31.54 -1.69 15.04
C SER A 137 32.74 -1.78 16.00
N LEU A 138 32.57 -1.33 17.26
CA LEU A 138 33.60 -1.37 18.30
C LEU A 138 33.51 -2.63 19.19
N SER A 139 32.45 -3.43 19.05
CA SER A 139 32.32 -4.72 19.73
C SER A 139 33.24 -5.76 19.08
N ASP A 140 33.93 -6.56 19.90
CA ASP A 140 34.88 -7.54 19.38
C ASP A 140 34.14 -8.73 18.73
N THR A 141 34.50 -9.06 17.49
CA THR A 141 33.92 -10.12 16.67
C THR A 141 33.97 -11.53 17.30
N GLN A 142 34.85 -11.76 18.28
CA GLN A 142 35.00 -13.07 18.93
C GLN A 142 34.12 -13.28 20.17
N GLN A 143 33.52 -12.23 20.73
CA GLN A 143 32.65 -12.27 21.91
C GLN A 143 31.30 -11.61 21.63
N GLN A 144 30.64 -11.96 20.52
CA GLN A 144 29.32 -11.44 20.13
C GLN A 144 28.16 -11.91 21.04
N ASN A 145 28.28 -11.67 22.34
CA ASN A 145 27.21 -11.67 23.32
C ASN A 145 26.77 -10.23 23.61
N VAL A 146 26.71 -9.35 22.60
CA VAL A 146 25.87 -8.15 22.75
C VAL A 146 24.48 -8.70 23.02
N SER A 147 23.99 -8.49 24.24
CA SER A 147 22.64 -8.91 24.65
C SER A 147 21.65 -8.12 23.78
N THR A 148 21.32 -8.66 22.60
CA THR A 148 20.36 -8.09 21.66
C THR A 148 18.97 -8.26 22.26
N SER A 149 18.65 -7.38 23.20
CA SER A 149 17.34 -7.37 23.85
C SER A 149 16.25 -7.11 22.81
N SER A 150 15.04 -7.62 23.08
CA SER A 150 13.90 -7.36 22.20
C SER A 150 13.60 -5.86 22.08
N GLU A 151 13.77 -5.10 23.16
CA GLU A 151 13.59 -3.64 23.18
C GLU A 151 14.57 -2.93 22.25
N PHE A 152 15.84 -3.35 22.26
CA PHE A 152 16.86 -2.83 21.35
C PHE A 152 16.47 -3.04 19.88
N LEU A 153 16.05 -4.25 19.52
CA LEU A 153 15.62 -4.56 18.16
C LEU A 153 14.38 -3.74 17.74
N ILE A 154 13.38 -3.64 18.62
CA ILE A 154 12.17 -2.84 18.38
C ILE A 154 12.52 -1.37 18.14
N SER A 155 13.48 -0.80 18.87
CA SER A 155 13.90 0.59 18.68
C SER A 155 14.49 0.87 17.31
N ILE A 156 15.22 -0.09 16.73
CA ILE A 156 15.75 0.04 15.37
C ILE A 156 14.64 -0.14 14.34
N LEU A 157 13.70 -1.07 14.60
CA LEU A 157 12.54 -1.31 13.74
C LEU A 157 11.64 -0.08 13.60
N ALA A 158 11.57 0.79 14.62
CA ALA A 158 10.83 2.04 14.58
C ALA A 158 11.26 3.01 13.47
N PHE A 159 12.43 2.80 12.85
CA PHE A 159 12.99 3.64 11.78
C PHE A 159 13.07 2.90 10.44
N THR A 160 12.19 1.92 10.19
CA THR A 160 12.22 1.10 8.96
C THR A 160 11.21 1.50 7.89
N SER A 161 10.34 2.48 8.16
CA SER A 161 9.33 2.94 7.20
C SER A 161 9.59 4.37 6.75
N PRO A 162 9.61 4.64 5.43
CA PRO A 162 9.71 6.00 4.89
C PRO A 162 8.43 6.82 5.04
N ARG A 163 7.32 6.20 5.46
CA ARG A 163 6.03 6.88 5.66
C ARG A 163 5.94 7.58 7.02
N ASP A 164 6.86 7.29 7.92
CA ASP A 164 6.85 7.85 9.27
C ASP A 164 7.47 9.25 9.27
N VAL A 165 6.78 10.23 9.86
CA VAL A 165 7.20 11.64 9.86
C VAL A 165 8.53 11.87 10.59
N TRP A 166 8.92 10.98 11.51
CA TRP A 166 10.19 11.03 12.26
C TRP A 166 11.36 10.34 11.53
N SER A 167 11.10 9.63 10.44
CA SER A 167 12.15 8.93 9.69
C SER A 167 12.77 9.85 8.65
N THR A 168 14.10 9.86 8.58
CA THR A 168 14.90 10.55 7.56
C THR A 168 15.54 9.52 6.62
N PRO A 169 15.97 9.92 5.40
CA PRO A 169 16.73 9.01 4.53
C PRO A 169 17.98 8.44 5.21
N THR A 170 18.66 9.23 6.04
CA THR A 170 19.83 8.80 6.80
C THR A 170 19.47 7.81 7.90
N SER A 171 18.39 8.05 8.66
CA SER A 171 17.95 7.12 9.71
C SER A 171 17.51 5.79 9.11
N LEU A 172 16.80 5.80 7.98
CA LEU A 172 16.36 4.60 7.26
C LEU A 172 17.54 3.73 6.81
N VAL A 173 18.51 4.34 6.12
CA VAL A 173 19.71 3.63 5.65
C VAL A 173 20.51 3.07 6.82
N THR A 174 20.69 3.86 7.88
CA THR A 174 21.46 3.43 9.06
C THR A 174 20.75 2.30 9.80
N ALA A 175 19.42 2.38 9.99
CA ALA A 175 18.63 1.32 10.59
C ALA A 175 18.73 0.02 9.77
N GLN A 176 18.64 0.10 8.44
CA GLN A 176 18.79 -1.06 7.56
C GLN A 176 20.19 -1.67 7.64
N GLN A 177 21.25 -0.84 7.72
CA GLN A 177 22.63 -1.32 7.92
C GLN A 177 22.78 -2.08 9.24
N ILE A 178 22.23 -1.55 10.34
CA ILE A 178 22.25 -2.23 11.64
C ILE A 178 21.49 -3.56 11.57
N LEU A 179 20.29 -3.58 10.98
CA LEU A 179 19.49 -4.81 10.84
C LEU A 179 20.14 -5.86 9.92
N ALA A 180 21.06 -5.45 9.04
CA ALA A 180 21.82 -6.32 8.16
C ALA A 180 23.08 -6.92 8.82
N LEU A 181 23.49 -6.46 10.01
CA LEU A 181 24.62 -7.04 10.72
C LEU A 181 24.35 -8.51 11.07
N PRO A 182 25.31 -9.43 10.89
CA PRO A 182 25.07 -10.87 11.04
C PRO A 182 24.45 -11.28 12.38
N SER A 183 24.97 -10.76 13.49
CA SER A 183 24.48 -11.04 14.85
C SER A 183 23.02 -10.60 15.05
N ILE A 184 22.69 -9.40 14.57
CA ILE A 184 21.34 -8.85 14.63
C ILE A 184 20.40 -9.61 13.70
N HIS A 185 20.85 -9.93 12.49
CA HIS A 185 20.09 -10.71 11.54
C HIS A 185 19.71 -12.09 12.09
N THR A 186 20.65 -12.78 12.73
CA THR A 186 20.38 -14.06 13.40
C THR A 186 19.36 -13.91 14.54
N ALA A 187 19.45 -12.84 15.34
CA ALA A 187 18.48 -12.57 16.40
C ALA A 187 17.05 -12.34 15.84
N LEU A 188 16.94 -11.59 14.74
CA LEU A 188 15.66 -11.33 14.05
C LEU A 188 15.04 -12.58 13.41
N GLN A 189 15.87 -13.54 12.99
CA GLN A 189 15.43 -14.81 12.41
C GLN A 189 15.01 -15.85 13.45
N SER A 190 15.21 -15.57 14.75
CA SER A 190 14.80 -16.50 15.78
C SER A 190 13.27 -16.78 15.71
N PRO A 191 12.84 -18.04 15.84
CA PRO A 191 11.45 -18.44 15.60
C PRO A 191 10.46 -17.77 16.57
N ASP A 192 10.94 -17.37 17.74
CA ASP A 192 10.15 -16.76 18.81
C ASP A 192 10.07 -15.23 18.70
N PHE A 193 10.95 -14.58 17.94
CA PHE A 193 11.03 -13.12 17.94
C PHE A 193 9.75 -12.46 17.42
N ILE A 194 9.23 -12.91 16.27
CA ILE A 194 7.99 -12.35 15.73
C ILE A 194 6.78 -12.72 16.61
N PRO A 195 6.49 -14.00 16.91
CA PRO A 195 5.27 -14.35 17.64
C PRO A 195 5.26 -13.88 19.10
N ILE A 196 6.38 -14.06 19.80
CA ILE A 196 6.46 -13.82 21.23
C ILE A 196 6.87 -12.38 21.51
N ASN A 197 8.02 -11.93 21.01
CA ASN A 197 8.56 -10.62 21.38
C ASN A 197 7.83 -9.47 20.69
N ILE A 198 7.48 -9.59 19.41
CA ILE A 198 6.71 -8.56 18.71
C ILE A 198 5.21 -8.72 18.95
N LEU A 199 4.59 -9.80 18.48
CA LEU A 199 3.12 -9.88 18.44
C LEU A 199 2.51 -10.02 19.84
N GLN A 200 3.02 -10.93 20.67
CA GLN A 200 2.44 -11.20 21.99
C GLN A 200 2.84 -10.17 23.05
N ARG A 201 4.14 -9.80 23.14
CA ARG A 201 4.66 -8.93 24.21
C ARG A 201 4.56 -7.45 23.88
N PHE A 202 4.67 -7.05 22.61
CA PHE A 202 4.69 -5.63 22.22
C PHE A 202 3.36 -5.18 21.59
N ILE A 203 2.90 -5.82 20.52
CA ILE A 203 1.69 -5.39 19.77
C ILE A 203 0.40 -5.66 20.54
N ARG A 204 0.19 -6.89 21.04
CA ARG A 204 -1.09 -7.27 21.67
C ARG A 204 -1.49 -6.32 22.83
N PRO A 205 -0.61 -5.95 23.78
CA PRO A 205 -0.97 -5.01 24.84
C PRO A 205 -1.47 -3.67 24.29
N LEU A 206 -0.77 -3.11 23.28
CA LEU A 206 -1.08 -1.80 22.70
C LEU A 206 -2.43 -1.78 21.96
N PHE A 207 -2.84 -2.90 21.35
CA PHE A 207 -4.10 -2.99 20.60
C PHE A 207 -5.25 -3.60 21.42
N SER A 208 -4.99 -4.17 22.60
CA SER A 208 -6.02 -4.85 23.40
C SER A 208 -7.10 -3.92 23.95
N ALA A 209 -6.77 -2.64 24.16
CA ALA A 209 -7.70 -1.60 24.60
C ALA A 209 -8.64 -1.14 23.47
N SER A 210 -8.13 -1.11 22.24
CA SER A 210 -8.89 -0.81 21.03
C SER A 210 -9.69 -2.05 20.60
N LYS A 211 -10.92 -2.20 21.11
CA LYS A 211 -11.77 -3.35 20.78
C LYS A 211 -12.57 -3.10 19.50
N PRO A 212 -12.19 -3.64 18.32
CA PRO A 212 -13.00 -3.54 17.12
C PRO A 212 -14.34 -4.26 17.36
N ARG A 213 -15.45 -3.63 16.93
CA ARG A 213 -16.81 -4.14 17.23
C ARG A 213 -17.14 -5.45 16.50
N THR A 214 -16.40 -5.75 15.44
CA THR A 214 -16.64 -6.86 14.52
C THR A 214 -16.00 -8.17 14.95
N VAL A 215 -15.08 -8.16 15.94
CA VAL A 215 -14.24 -9.32 16.27
C VAL A 215 -14.02 -9.48 17.79
N THR A 216 -14.01 -10.74 18.24
CA THR A 216 -13.68 -11.16 19.61
C THR A 216 -12.18 -11.03 19.89
N SER A 217 -11.76 -11.01 21.16
CA SER A 217 -10.34 -10.99 21.54
C SER A 217 -9.51 -12.17 21.00
N ALA A 218 -10.16 -13.23 20.51
CA ALA A 218 -9.55 -14.39 19.88
C ALA A 218 -9.50 -14.30 18.34
N GLY A 219 -9.83 -13.14 17.74
CA GLY A 219 -9.81 -12.96 16.29
C GLY A 219 -11.00 -13.59 15.55
N ARG A 220 -12.06 -14.03 16.23
CA ARG A 220 -13.27 -14.59 15.58
C ARG A 220 -14.35 -13.53 15.44
N LYS A 221 -15.17 -13.59 14.39
CA LYS A 221 -16.32 -12.68 14.17
C LYS A 221 -17.18 -12.57 15.44
N ALA A 222 -17.41 -11.34 15.92
CA ALA A 222 -18.23 -11.06 17.09
C ALA A 222 -19.73 -11.07 16.75
N MET A 223 -20.58 -11.43 17.71
CA MET A 223 -22.03 -11.27 17.56
C MET A 223 -22.40 -9.78 17.57
N PRO A 224 -23.42 -9.35 16.79
CA PRO A 224 -23.89 -7.97 16.83
C PRO A 224 -24.35 -7.60 18.25
N SER A 225 -23.79 -6.53 18.80
CA SER A 225 -24.23 -6.00 20.11
C SER A 225 -25.42 -5.06 19.92
N SER A 226 -26.47 -5.25 20.72
CA SER A 226 -27.65 -4.39 20.79
C SER A 226 -27.52 -3.25 21.81
N ALA A 227 -26.33 -3.06 22.39
CA ALA A 227 -26.11 -2.03 23.41
C ALA A 227 -26.10 -0.62 22.80
N PRO A 228 -26.70 0.39 23.48
CA PRO A 228 -26.71 1.77 23.00
C PRO A 228 -25.29 2.37 22.94
N LEU A 229 -25.09 3.28 21.99
CA LEU A 229 -23.83 4.03 21.82
C LEU A 229 -23.50 4.81 23.10
N LYS A 230 -22.33 4.53 23.69
CA LYS A 230 -21.81 5.32 24.81
C LYS A 230 -21.58 6.78 24.37
N ARG A 231 -21.70 7.71 25.33
CA ARG A 231 -21.29 9.11 25.13
C ARG A 231 -19.81 9.16 24.75
N TYR A 232 -19.47 10.05 23.82
CA TYR A 232 -18.13 10.24 23.29
C TYR A 232 -17.28 11.05 24.29
N ASP A 233 -16.13 10.50 24.69
CA ASP A 233 -15.17 11.13 25.60
C ASP A 233 -13.76 11.02 24.99
N PHE A 234 -13.16 12.17 24.69
CA PHE A 234 -11.85 12.28 24.05
C PHE A 234 -10.72 11.65 24.87
N ASN A 235 -10.78 11.74 26.21
CA ASN A 235 -9.74 11.19 27.07
C ASN A 235 -9.84 9.67 27.15
N GLU A 236 -11.06 9.14 27.24
CA GLU A 236 -11.29 7.69 27.17
C GLU A 236 -10.88 7.13 25.80
N GLU A 237 -11.12 7.86 24.71
CA GLU A 237 -10.69 7.45 23.37
C GLU A 237 -9.17 7.43 23.24
N ARG A 238 -8.49 8.49 23.68
CA ARG A 238 -7.01 8.55 23.66
C ARG A 238 -6.40 7.42 24.47
N ALA A 239 -6.91 7.17 25.67
CA ALA A 239 -6.47 6.06 26.53
C ALA A 239 -6.78 4.67 25.91
N SER A 240 -7.80 4.58 25.04
CA SER A 240 -8.15 3.34 24.34
C SER A 240 -7.23 3.02 23.15
N LYS A 241 -6.40 3.96 22.71
CA LYS A 241 -5.51 3.85 21.53
C LYS A 241 -4.04 4.16 21.88
N PRO A 242 -3.41 3.42 22.81
CA PRO A 242 -2.01 3.66 23.17
C PRO A 242 -1.04 3.38 22.01
N TRP A 243 -1.41 2.49 21.08
CA TRP A 243 -0.67 2.26 19.83
C TRP A 243 -0.60 3.50 18.91
N LEU A 244 -1.52 4.46 19.07
CA LEU A 244 -1.59 5.67 18.26
C LEU A 244 -0.97 6.86 19.00
N HIS A 245 -1.26 7.00 20.30
CA HIS A 245 -0.92 8.20 21.04
C HIS A 245 0.30 8.07 21.93
N GLU A 246 0.66 6.87 22.39
CA GLU A 246 1.82 6.66 23.27
C GLU A 246 2.98 6.05 22.50
N THR A 247 2.70 5.00 21.74
CA THR A 247 3.69 4.21 21.00
C THR A 247 3.48 4.39 19.49
N VAL A 248 3.76 5.59 18.97
CA VAL A 248 3.48 5.98 17.57
C VAL A 248 4.13 5.07 16.53
N TYR A 249 5.24 4.42 16.88
CA TYR A 249 5.99 3.49 16.03
C TYR A 249 5.43 2.05 16.04
N ALA A 250 4.34 1.78 16.77
CA ALA A 250 3.74 0.45 16.86
C ALA A 250 3.30 -0.10 15.48
N VAL A 251 2.73 0.76 14.63
CA VAL A 251 2.29 0.38 13.27
C VAL A 251 3.50 -0.02 12.41
N THR A 252 4.62 0.71 12.51
CA THR A 252 5.86 0.41 11.77
C THR A 252 6.44 -0.94 12.14
N VAL A 253 6.45 -1.26 13.44
CA VAL A 253 6.91 -2.56 13.93
C VAL A 253 5.97 -3.68 13.48
N LEU A 254 4.65 -3.45 13.53
CA LEU A 254 3.67 -4.41 13.00
C LEU A 254 3.86 -4.65 11.51
N GLU A 255 4.08 -3.60 10.72
CA GLU A 255 4.34 -3.72 9.28
C GLU A 255 5.57 -4.57 8.97
N TRP A 256 6.65 -4.32 9.70
CA TRP A 256 7.85 -5.13 9.56
C TRP A 256 7.58 -6.61 9.89
N ALA A 257 6.86 -6.87 10.98
CA ALA A 257 6.51 -8.22 11.40
C ALA A 257 5.65 -8.96 10.36
N VAL A 258 4.59 -8.33 9.85
CA VAL A 258 3.71 -8.91 8.81
C VAL A 258 4.48 -9.16 7.51
N ARG A 259 5.41 -8.28 7.14
CA ARG A 259 6.25 -8.47 5.96
C ARG A 259 7.20 -9.67 6.10
N LYS A 260 7.75 -9.89 7.31
CA LYS A 260 8.75 -10.94 7.57
C LYS A 260 8.19 -12.26 8.10
N ILE A 261 6.94 -12.31 8.57
CA ILE A 261 6.34 -13.55 9.08
C ILE A 261 6.26 -14.61 7.96
N SER A 262 6.63 -15.83 8.32
CA SER A 262 6.52 -17.02 7.47
C SER A 262 5.08 -17.56 7.49
N THR A 263 4.73 -18.35 6.48
CA THR A 263 3.40 -18.99 6.39
C THR A 263 3.15 -19.98 7.54
N THR A 264 4.18 -20.71 7.98
CA THR A 264 4.09 -21.67 9.10
C THR A 264 3.84 -20.96 10.43
N THR A 265 4.56 -19.87 10.71
CA THR A 265 4.38 -19.07 11.92
C THR A 265 3.03 -18.34 11.91
N LEU A 266 2.58 -17.90 10.74
CA LEU A 266 1.29 -17.21 10.59
C LEU A 266 0.10 -18.11 10.94
N GLN A 267 0.17 -19.42 10.70
CA GLN A 267 -0.90 -20.38 11.05
C GLN A 267 -1.29 -20.35 12.53
N THR A 268 -0.34 -20.06 13.42
CA THR A 268 -0.57 -19.99 14.87
C THR A 268 -0.72 -18.56 15.37
N ALA A 269 -0.01 -17.60 14.75
CA ALA A 269 0.05 -16.22 15.21
C ALA A 269 -1.02 -15.28 14.62
N TRP A 270 -1.77 -15.69 13.60
CA TRP A 270 -2.80 -14.83 12.97
C TRP A 270 -3.83 -14.23 13.95
N PRO A 271 -4.25 -14.88 15.06
CA PRO A 271 -5.20 -14.27 16.00
C PRO A 271 -4.64 -13.03 16.71
N LEU A 272 -3.31 -12.89 16.78
CA LEU A 272 -2.63 -11.71 17.34
C LEU A 272 -2.51 -10.57 16.32
N ILE A 273 -2.58 -10.87 15.03
CA ILE A 273 -2.43 -9.89 13.95
C ILE A 273 -3.80 -9.32 13.54
N LEU A 274 -4.85 -10.14 13.56
CA LEU A 274 -6.16 -9.73 13.07
C LEU A 274 -6.75 -8.52 13.82
N PRO A 275 -6.80 -8.46 15.17
CA PRO A 275 -7.35 -7.29 15.84
C PRO A 275 -6.60 -5.99 15.50
N PRO A 276 -5.25 -5.94 15.52
CA PRO A 276 -4.53 -4.78 15.02
C PRO A 276 -4.91 -4.36 13.60
N LEU A 277 -4.99 -5.29 12.64
CA LEU A 277 -5.33 -4.95 11.26
C LEU A 277 -6.72 -4.33 11.12
N LEU A 278 -7.71 -4.87 11.84
CA LEU A 278 -9.07 -4.33 11.81
C LEU A 278 -9.16 -2.98 12.50
N THR A 279 -8.46 -2.79 13.62
CA THR A 279 -8.36 -1.48 14.28
C THR A 279 -7.78 -0.41 13.34
N LEU A 280 -6.78 -0.76 12.52
CA LEU A 280 -6.22 0.17 11.52
C LEU A 280 -7.24 0.53 10.42
N LEU A 281 -8.11 -0.41 10.01
CA LEU A 281 -9.17 -0.15 9.04
C LEU A 281 -10.36 0.64 9.61
N ASP A 282 -10.63 0.51 10.91
CA ASP A 282 -11.69 1.23 11.61
C ASP A 282 -11.28 2.68 11.98
N THR A 283 -10.07 3.11 11.62
CA THR A 283 -9.52 4.43 11.95
C THR A 283 -9.95 5.48 10.91
N PRO A 284 -10.38 6.70 11.31
CA PRO A 284 -10.77 7.74 10.36
C PRO A 284 -9.58 8.39 9.62
N SER A 285 -8.37 8.23 10.15
CA SER A 285 -7.14 8.84 9.62
C SER A 285 -6.64 8.12 8.37
N THR A 286 -6.61 8.84 7.24
CA THR A 286 -6.17 8.33 5.94
C THR A 286 -4.77 7.71 5.96
N PRO A 287 -3.72 8.32 6.56
CA PRO A 287 -2.37 7.74 6.59
C PRO A 287 -2.31 6.37 7.29
N ILE A 288 -3.17 6.14 8.29
CA ILE A 288 -3.23 4.87 9.02
C ILE A 288 -4.04 3.84 8.24
N LEU A 289 -5.17 4.27 7.66
CA LEU A 289 -6.04 3.43 6.85
C LEU A 289 -5.28 2.81 5.66
N THR A 290 -4.50 3.61 4.94
CA THR A 290 -3.70 3.14 3.79
C THR A 290 -2.65 2.10 4.20
N ARG A 291 -2.02 2.27 5.39
CA ARG A 291 -1.12 1.27 5.98
C ARG A 291 -1.84 -0.03 6.30
N GLY A 292 -3.04 0.06 6.88
CA GLY A 292 -3.90 -1.10 7.14
C GLY A 292 -4.24 -1.89 5.87
N LEU A 293 -4.65 -1.20 4.80
CA LEU A 293 -4.96 -1.82 3.51
C LEU A 293 -3.75 -2.52 2.88
N LEU A 294 -2.57 -1.90 2.94
CA LEU A 294 -1.31 -2.50 2.47
C LEU A 294 -0.89 -3.72 3.27
N LEU A 295 -1.12 -3.72 4.58
CA LEU A 295 -0.85 -4.89 5.40
C LEU A 295 -1.75 -6.06 5.06
N ILE A 296 -3.01 -5.78 4.75
CA ILE A 296 -3.98 -6.80 4.34
C ILE A 296 -3.59 -7.42 3.00
N THR A 297 -3.26 -6.61 1.99
CA THR A 297 -2.77 -7.12 0.70
C THR A 297 -1.49 -7.96 0.86
N THR A 298 -0.63 -7.62 1.83
CA THR A 298 0.60 -8.37 2.13
C THR A 298 0.34 -9.70 2.85
N ILE A 299 -0.64 -9.76 3.76
CA ILE A 299 -0.86 -10.94 4.61
C ILE A 299 -1.81 -11.97 3.98
N LEU A 300 -2.78 -11.54 3.18
CA LEU A 300 -3.78 -12.44 2.59
C LEU A 300 -3.16 -13.58 1.77
N PRO A 301 -2.15 -13.36 0.90
CA PRO A 301 -1.50 -14.44 0.16
C PRO A 301 -0.75 -15.43 1.05
N LYS A 302 -0.38 -15.04 2.27
CA LYS A 302 0.33 -15.88 3.24
C LYS A 302 -0.61 -16.72 4.10
N LEU A 303 -1.90 -16.36 4.18
CA LEU A 303 -2.89 -17.08 4.96
C LEU A 303 -3.32 -18.37 4.24
N PRO A 304 -3.38 -19.51 4.93
CA PRO A 304 -3.92 -20.72 4.33
C PRO A 304 -5.39 -20.53 3.92
N PRO A 305 -5.81 -21.00 2.74
CA PRO A 305 -7.19 -20.84 2.26
C PRO A 305 -8.19 -21.55 3.20
N GLN A 306 -7.78 -22.66 3.82
CA GLN A 306 -8.58 -23.38 4.81
C GLN A 306 -8.87 -22.52 6.05
N THR A 307 -7.91 -21.69 6.47
CA THR A 307 -8.11 -20.77 7.61
C THR A 307 -9.17 -19.75 7.26
N LEU A 308 -9.11 -19.11 6.08
CA LEU A 308 -10.12 -18.12 5.67
C LEU A 308 -11.53 -18.72 5.57
N ALA A 309 -11.65 -19.92 4.99
CA ALA A 309 -12.93 -20.61 4.83
C ALA A 309 -13.55 -21.07 6.17
N GLN A 310 -12.75 -21.61 7.08
CA GLN A 310 -13.26 -22.21 8.33
C GLN A 310 -13.49 -21.21 9.45
N THR A 311 -12.79 -20.07 9.44
CA THR A 311 -12.82 -19.10 10.55
C THR A 311 -13.79 -17.94 10.33
N GLY A 312 -14.32 -17.79 9.11
CA GLY A 312 -15.15 -16.64 8.73
C GLY A 312 -14.36 -15.33 8.55
N LEU A 313 -13.02 -15.36 8.62
CA LEU A 313 -12.15 -14.19 8.47
C LEU A 313 -12.37 -13.46 7.14
N ALA A 314 -12.69 -14.20 6.08
CA ALA A 314 -13.01 -13.64 4.78
C ALA A 314 -14.14 -12.59 4.85
N SER A 315 -15.23 -12.92 5.56
CA SER A 315 -16.34 -11.99 5.74
C SER A 315 -15.94 -10.78 6.57
N VAL A 316 -15.08 -10.98 7.58
CA VAL A 316 -14.62 -9.90 8.46
C VAL A 316 -13.76 -8.89 7.69
N PHE A 317 -12.82 -9.37 6.87
CA PHE A 317 -12.04 -8.49 6.00
C PHE A 317 -12.92 -7.79 4.97
N SER A 318 -13.85 -8.51 4.35
CA SER A 318 -14.80 -7.91 3.40
C SER A 318 -15.63 -6.79 4.06
N ASP A 319 -16.19 -7.06 5.24
CA ASP A 319 -17.03 -6.12 5.99
C ASP A 319 -16.22 -4.88 6.44
N ALA A 320 -14.90 -5.02 6.65
CA ALA A 320 -14.01 -3.92 7.01
C ALA A 320 -13.49 -3.12 5.81
N ILE A 321 -13.20 -3.78 4.67
CA ILE A 321 -12.61 -3.12 3.49
C ILE A 321 -13.68 -2.42 2.65
N ILE A 322 -14.86 -3.01 2.44
CA ILE A 322 -15.89 -2.43 1.56
C ILE A 322 -16.24 -0.98 1.93
N PRO A 323 -16.46 -0.61 3.21
CA PRO A 323 -16.75 0.78 3.58
C PRO A 323 -15.66 1.78 3.15
N THR A 324 -14.39 1.35 3.10
CA THR A 324 -13.26 2.20 2.69
C THR A 324 -13.35 2.64 1.23
N THR A 325 -14.08 1.88 0.39
CA THR A 325 -14.33 2.25 -1.01
C THR A 325 -15.28 3.44 -1.18
N LEU A 326 -15.85 3.95 -0.08
CA LEU A 326 -16.75 5.10 -0.07
C LEU A 326 -16.10 6.34 0.58
N TYR A 327 -14.79 6.33 0.80
CA TYR A 327 -14.00 7.51 1.16
C TYR A 327 -13.82 8.39 -0.09
N LEU A 328 -14.84 9.20 -0.39
CA LEU A 328 -14.99 9.93 -1.64
C LEU A 328 -14.94 11.47 -1.43
N PRO A 329 -14.69 12.24 -2.51
CA PRO A 329 -14.78 13.70 -2.50
C PRO A 329 -16.11 14.22 -1.95
N SER A 330 -16.06 15.44 -1.41
CA SER A 330 -17.02 16.12 -0.50
C SER A 330 -16.79 15.86 1.00
N ILE A 331 -16.19 14.72 1.36
CA ILE A 331 -15.82 14.39 2.75
C ILE A 331 -14.31 14.13 2.86
N THR A 332 -13.75 13.38 1.92
CA THR A 332 -12.32 13.07 1.84
C THR A 332 -11.68 13.85 0.68
N PRO A 333 -10.48 14.45 0.82
CA PRO A 333 -9.78 15.10 -0.28
C PRO A 333 -9.58 14.16 -1.49
N LEU A 334 -9.55 14.72 -2.70
CA LEU A 334 -9.50 13.91 -3.93
C LEU A 334 -8.26 13.01 -3.96
N GLU A 335 -7.09 13.53 -3.64
CA GLU A 335 -5.83 12.79 -3.64
C GLU A 335 -5.86 11.60 -2.67
N GLU A 336 -6.42 11.82 -1.48
CA GLU A 336 -6.62 10.80 -0.47
C GLU A 336 -7.62 9.73 -0.92
N SER A 337 -8.76 10.14 -1.48
CA SER A 337 -9.73 9.22 -2.07
C SER A 337 -9.11 8.34 -3.15
N LEU A 338 -8.29 8.90 -4.03
CA LEU A 338 -7.63 8.15 -5.10
C LEU A 338 -6.66 7.10 -4.55
N GLU A 339 -5.89 7.44 -3.50
CA GLU A 339 -4.99 6.49 -2.84
C GLU A 339 -5.76 5.37 -2.13
N ILE A 340 -6.75 5.72 -1.31
CA ILE A 340 -7.56 4.76 -0.55
C ILE A 340 -8.28 3.80 -1.50
N LEU A 341 -8.93 4.31 -2.55
CA LEU A 341 -9.69 3.49 -3.49
C LEU A 341 -8.81 2.42 -4.15
N ARG A 342 -7.63 2.80 -4.64
CA ARG A 342 -6.69 1.86 -5.26
C ARG A 342 -6.31 0.74 -4.30
N LEU A 343 -5.88 1.11 -3.10
CA LEU A 343 -5.47 0.14 -2.08
C LEU A 343 -6.63 -0.73 -1.57
N ALA A 344 -7.84 -0.18 -1.49
CA ALA A 344 -9.04 -0.90 -1.08
C ALA A 344 -9.44 -1.97 -2.09
N TYR A 345 -9.43 -1.63 -3.38
CA TYR A 345 -9.71 -2.60 -4.45
C TYR A 345 -8.61 -3.67 -4.55
N ASP A 346 -7.34 -3.29 -4.42
CA ASP A 346 -6.23 -4.25 -4.35
C ASP A 346 -6.43 -5.24 -3.20
N ALA A 347 -6.86 -4.77 -2.02
CA ALA A 347 -7.16 -5.61 -0.86
C ALA A 347 -8.37 -6.54 -1.11
N LEU A 348 -9.43 -6.05 -1.76
CA LEU A 348 -10.61 -6.87 -2.11
C LEU A 348 -10.26 -7.95 -3.14
N PHE A 349 -9.43 -7.66 -4.13
CA PHE A 349 -8.99 -8.64 -5.12
C PHE A 349 -7.96 -9.63 -4.54
N ALA A 350 -7.05 -9.19 -3.67
CA ALA A 350 -6.20 -10.09 -2.91
C ALA A 350 -7.03 -11.05 -2.04
N LEU A 351 -8.14 -10.57 -1.46
CA LEU A 351 -9.07 -11.38 -0.67
C LEU A 351 -9.86 -12.36 -1.54
N TYR A 352 -10.22 -11.96 -2.76
CA TYR A 352 -10.81 -12.86 -3.76
C TYR A 352 -9.85 -13.98 -4.12
N ASP A 353 -8.60 -13.65 -4.44
CA ASP A 353 -7.60 -14.64 -4.87
C ASP A 353 -7.26 -15.61 -3.74
N ALA A 354 -7.10 -15.10 -2.51
CA ALA A 354 -6.86 -15.92 -1.33
C ALA A 354 -7.96 -16.95 -1.03
N GLN A 355 -9.21 -16.65 -1.40
CA GLN A 355 -10.35 -17.55 -1.18
C GLN A 355 -10.63 -18.48 -2.35
N PHE A 356 -10.53 -17.99 -3.58
CA PHE A 356 -11.14 -18.65 -4.73
C PHE A 356 -10.15 -19.11 -5.80
N THR A 357 -8.89 -18.66 -5.79
CA THR A 357 -7.89 -19.06 -6.80
C THR A 357 -6.78 -19.96 -6.26
N LEU A 358 -6.49 -19.90 -4.95
CA LEU A 358 -5.46 -20.70 -4.28
C LEU A 358 -5.83 -22.17 -3.99
N SER A 359 -6.60 -22.83 -4.86
CA SER A 359 -6.83 -24.29 -4.79
C SER A 359 -6.07 -25.04 -5.91
N PRO A 360 -4.72 -25.14 -5.86
CA PRO A 360 -3.98 -25.95 -6.82
C PRO A 360 -3.82 -27.39 -6.31
N THR A 361 -4.92 -28.15 -6.17
CA THR A 361 -4.87 -29.64 -6.16
C THR A 361 -6.28 -30.22 -6.33
N ALA A 362 -6.84 -30.11 -7.53
CA ALA A 362 -7.95 -30.97 -7.96
C ALA A 362 -8.09 -30.96 -9.49
N SER A 363 -7.01 -31.23 -10.24
CA SER A 363 -7.08 -31.66 -11.66
C SER A 363 -5.69 -31.79 -12.27
N ALA A 364 -4.94 -32.83 -11.89
CA ALA A 364 -3.91 -33.40 -12.75
C ALA A 364 -3.37 -34.68 -12.09
N THR A 365 -4.13 -35.78 -12.17
CA THR A 365 -3.48 -37.09 -12.12
C THR A 365 -3.22 -37.49 -13.58
N PRO A 366 -1.97 -37.68 -14.00
CA PRO A 366 -1.66 -38.08 -15.35
C PRO A 366 -2.15 -39.51 -15.58
N ALA A 367 -2.78 -39.72 -16.73
CA ALA A 367 -3.23 -41.01 -17.19
C ALA A 367 -2.07 -42.02 -17.17
N SER A 368 -2.34 -43.21 -16.64
CA SER A 368 -1.56 -44.41 -16.94
C SER A 368 -2.51 -45.49 -17.50
N PRO A 369 -2.06 -46.30 -18.48
CA PRO A 369 -2.94 -47.03 -19.40
C PRO A 369 -3.18 -48.49 -18.96
N LEU A 370 -3.92 -49.24 -19.80
CA LEU A 370 -4.32 -50.66 -19.75
C LEU A 370 -5.77 -50.83 -19.23
N THR A 371 -6.77 -51.41 -19.89
CA THR A 371 -6.87 -52.54 -20.85
C THR A 371 -8.29 -52.49 -21.49
N PRO A 372 -8.58 -53.08 -22.67
CA PRO A 372 -9.83 -52.88 -23.39
C PRO A 372 -10.87 -53.97 -23.08
N ALA A 373 -12.12 -53.60 -22.78
CA ALA A 373 -13.30 -54.42 -23.07
C ALA A 373 -14.63 -53.72 -22.75
N ALA A 374 -15.62 -54.01 -23.60
CA ALA A 374 -17.06 -53.92 -23.40
C ALA A 374 -17.76 -52.55 -23.56
N ILE A 375 -18.32 -52.37 -24.77
CA ILE A 375 -19.49 -51.52 -25.05
C ILE A 375 -20.71 -52.12 -24.32
N PRO A 376 -21.55 -51.29 -23.69
CA PRO A 376 -22.97 -51.38 -24.03
C PRO A 376 -23.64 -50.02 -24.32
N LYS A 377 -24.45 -50.05 -25.37
CA LYS A 377 -25.49 -49.07 -25.78
C LYS A 377 -26.44 -48.85 -24.58
N THR A 378 -26.90 -47.64 -24.24
CA THR A 378 -28.03 -46.88 -24.83
C THR A 378 -28.21 -45.62 -23.96
N PRO A 379 -28.60 -44.44 -24.49
CA PRO A 379 -28.68 -43.22 -23.68
C PRO A 379 -30.01 -43.12 -22.94
N ALA A 380 -29.97 -43.06 -21.60
CA ALA A 380 -31.10 -42.66 -20.77
C ALA A 380 -31.04 -41.14 -20.51
N PRO A 381 -32.18 -40.45 -20.34
CA PRO A 381 -32.25 -38.99 -20.32
C PRO A 381 -31.60 -38.45 -19.04
N ARG A 382 -30.67 -37.51 -19.21
CA ARG A 382 -30.08 -36.75 -18.10
C ARG A 382 -31.08 -35.71 -17.61
N ASP A 383 -32.01 -36.13 -16.77
CA ASP A 383 -32.54 -35.27 -15.72
C ASP A 383 -31.58 -35.36 -14.53
N GLN A 384 -30.60 -34.45 -14.50
CA GLN A 384 -29.82 -34.18 -13.30
C GLN A 384 -29.88 -32.67 -13.07
N THR A 385 -30.73 -32.29 -12.13
CA THR A 385 -30.67 -31.03 -11.41
C THR A 385 -29.27 -30.87 -10.81
N ALA A 386 -28.37 -30.22 -11.55
CA ALA A 386 -27.07 -29.79 -11.04
C ALA A 386 -27.33 -28.73 -9.97
N GLN A 387 -27.29 -29.12 -8.70
CA GLN A 387 -27.22 -28.15 -7.63
C GLN A 387 -25.95 -27.30 -7.86
N PRO A 388 -26.05 -25.96 -7.87
CA PRO A 388 -24.90 -25.12 -8.13
C PRO A 388 -23.85 -25.32 -7.03
N ASP A 389 -22.59 -25.54 -7.41
CA ASP A 389 -21.50 -25.71 -6.46
C ASP A 389 -21.50 -24.56 -5.43
N PRO A 390 -21.61 -24.84 -4.11
CA PRO A 390 -21.77 -23.81 -3.10
C PRO A 390 -20.59 -22.83 -3.07
N ASN A 391 -19.39 -23.30 -3.42
CA ASN A 391 -18.20 -22.45 -3.55
C ASN A 391 -18.30 -21.46 -4.71
N ASN A 392 -18.84 -21.87 -5.86
CA ASN A 392 -19.04 -20.97 -6.99
C ASN A 392 -20.14 -19.94 -6.69
N GLN A 393 -21.19 -20.34 -5.96
CA GLN A 393 -22.22 -19.41 -5.51
C GLN A 393 -21.66 -18.34 -4.54
N ALA A 394 -20.80 -18.74 -3.59
CA ALA A 394 -20.12 -17.82 -2.67
C ALA A 394 -19.15 -16.87 -3.42
N ARG A 395 -18.44 -17.39 -4.43
CA ARG A 395 -17.57 -16.57 -5.30
C ARG A 395 -18.36 -15.50 -6.05
N ILE A 396 -19.48 -15.89 -6.65
CA ILE A 396 -20.36 -14.97 -7.39
C ILE A 396 -20.99 -13.95 -6.44
N SER A 397 -21.42 -14.35 -5.24
CA SER A 397 -22.00 -13.43 -4.28
C SER A 397 -20.99 -12.40 -3.77
N PHE A 398 -19.73 -12.81 -3.54
CA PHE A 398 -18.64 -11.90 -3.18
C PHE A 398 -18.36 -10.88 -4.28
N LEU A 399 -18.20 -11.32 -5.54
CA LEU A 399 -18.00 -10.41 -6.69
C LEU A 399 -19.19 -9.48 -6.91
N THR A 400 -20.41 -9.99 -6.70
CA THR A 400 -21.64 -9.18 -6.76
C THR A 400 -21.67 -8.14 -5.64
N SER A 401 -21.17 -8.48 -4.44
CA SER A 401 -21.04 -7.54 -3.33
C SER A 401 -20.07 -6.43 -3.65
N ILE A 402 -18.90 -6.72 -4.25
CA ILE A 402 -17.97 -5.69 -4.71
C ILE A 402 -18.70 -4.75 -5.69
N LEU A 403 -19.35 -5.29 -6.71
CA LEU A 403 -20.05 -4.45 -7.68
C LEU A 403 -21.13 -3.57 -7.03
N ARG A 404 -22.03 -4.16 -6.21
CA ARG A 404 -23.21 -3.47 -5.67
C ARG A 404 -22.93 -2.59 -4.47
N SER A 405 -21.94 -2.93 -3.65
CA SER A 405 -21.67 -2.27 -2.37
C SER A 405 -20.44 -1.35 -2.43
N SER A 406 -19.61 -1.45 -3.47
CA SER A 406 -18.46 -0.55 -3.67
C SER A 406 -18.52 0.24 -4.98
N ILE A 407 -18.44 -0.43 -6.14
CA ILE A 407 -18.28 0.24 -7.44
C ILE A 407 -19.50 1.09 -7.80
N LEU A 408 -20.71 0.52 -7.73
CA LEU A 408 -21.93 1.25 -8.10
C LEU A 408 -22.20 2.45 -7.18
N PRO A 409 -22.16 2.32 -5.83
CA PRO A 409 -22.34 3.47 -4.97
C PRO A 409 -21.24 4.52 -5.15
N ALA A 410 -19.97 4.11 -5.31
CA ALA A 410 -18.88 5.05 -5.54
C ALA A 410 -19.08 5.86 -6.82
N PHE A 411 -19.54 5.22 -7.90
CA PHE A 411 -19.88 5.92 -9.14
C PHE A 411 -21.04 6.90 -8.95
N LEU A 412 -22.10 6.50 -8.25
CA LEU A 412 -23.26 7.36 -8.00
C LEU A 412 -22.88 8.63 -7.24
N HIS A 413 -21.96 8.53 -6.27
CA HIS A 413 -21.51 9.66 -5.46
C HIS A 413 -20.41 10.51 -6.12
N ALA A 414 -19.51 9.90 -6.87
CA ALA A 414 -18.30 10.55 -7.37
C ALA A 414 -18.17 10.55 -8.91
N SER A 415 -19.26 10.33 -9.65
CA SER A 415 -19.30 10.39 -11.13
C SER A 415 -18.80 11.73 -11.71
N GLN A 416 -18.81 12.80 -10.93
CA GLN A 416 -18.30 14.11 -11.33
C GLN A 416 -16.76 14.19 -11.36
N HIS A 417 -16.06 13.20 -10.80
CA HIS A 417 -14.59 13.15 -10.71
C HIS A 417 -14.04 12.12 -11.70
N PRO A 418 -13.50 12.53 -12.87
CA PRO A 418 -13.01 11.61 -13.90
C PRO A 418 -11.96 10.63 -13.40
N ALA A 419 -11.06 11.08 -12.52
CA ALA A 419 -10.02 10.24 -11.92
C ALA A 419 -10.59 9.07 -11.09
N ILE A 420 -11.71 9.28 -10.41
CA ILE A 420 -12.40 8.21 -9.67
C ILE A 420 -13.08 7.26 -10.66
N VAL A 421 -13.78 7.79 -11.66
CA VAL A 421 -14.43 6.98 -12.72
C VAL A 421 -13.41 6.09 -13.43
N SER A 422 -12.21 6.60 -13.69
CA SER A 422 -11.09 5.85 -14.27
C SER A 422 -10.68 4.63 -13.42
N ILE A 423 -10.55 4.82 -12.10
CA ILE A 423 -10.30 3.71 -11.16
C ILE A 423 -11.45 2.71 -11.21
N LEU A 424 -12.70 3.17 -11.11
CA LEU A 424 -13.88 2.29 -11.11
C LEU A 424 -13.98 1.47 -12.41
N LEU A 425 -13.69 2.06 -13.57
CA LEU A 425 -13.63 1.35 -14.86
C LEU A 425 -12.53 0.31 -14.90
N THR A 426 -11.36 0.62 -14.36
CA THR A 426 -10.24 -0.33 -14.26
C THR A 426 -10.65 -1.54 -13.42
N GLN A 427 -11.29 -1.32 -12.27
CA GLN A 427 -11.77 -2.40 -11.42
C GLN A 427 -12.90 -3.19 -12.07
N LEU A 428 -13.78 -2.51 -12.81
CA LEU A 428 -14.86 -3.15 -13.54
C LEU A 428 -14.35 -4.06 -14.67
N THR A 429 -13.30 -3.62 -15.37
CA THR A 429 -12.59 -4.41 -16.40
C THR A 429 -12.05 -5.72 -15.82
N ALA A 430 -11.47 -5.68 -14.60
CA ALA A 430 -11.00 -6.87 -13.90
C ALA A 430 -12.14 -7.74 -13.33
N LEU A 431 -13.26 -7.14 -12.93
CA LEU A 431 -14.37 -7.81 -12.26
C LEU A 431 -15.29 -8.56 -13.24
N ILE A 432 -15.58 -7.99 -14.41
CA ILE A 432 -16.51 -8.57 -15.41
C ILE A 432 -16.10 -10.00 -15.83
N PRO A 433 -14.82 -10.28 -16.18
CA PRO A 433 -14.39 -11.63 -16.57
C PRO A 433 -14.53 -12.63 -15.42
N LYS A 434 -14.30 -12.18 -14.18
CA LYS A 434 -14.47 -13.00 -12.97
C LYS A 434 -15.96 -13.31 -12.72
N LEU A 435 -16.89 -12.39 -12.97
CA LEU A 435 -18.34 -12.65 -12.89
C LEU A 435 -18.83 -13.56 -14.03
N GLY A 436 -18.24 -13.45 -15.22
CA GLY A 436 -18.69 -14.18 -16.41
C GLY A 436 -20.13 -13.84 -16.78
N VAL A 437 -20.93 -14.87 -17.06
CA VAL A 437 -22.34 -14.73 -17.49
C VAL A 437 -23.21 -14.02 -16.45
N HIS A 438 -22.83 -14.05 -15.17
CA HIS A 438 -23.58 -13.37 -14.10
C HIS A 438 -23.55 -11.84 -14.22
N ALA A 439 -22.59 -11.28 -14.97
CA ALA A 439 -22.55 -9.84 -15.27
C ALA A 439 -23.80 -9.35 -16.02
N THR A 440 -24.49 -10.23 -16.76
CA THR A 440 -25.74 -9.89 -17.49
C THR A 440 -26.83 -9.30 -16.60
N ARG A 441 -26.88 -9.68 -15.32
CA ARG A 441 -27.88 -9.19 -14.35
C ARG A 441 -27.67 -7.73 -13.97
N HIS A 442 -26.45 -7.24 -14.15
CA HIS A 442 -26.01 -5.91 -13.76
C HIS A 442 -25.79 -5.01 -14.98
N LEU A 443 -26.19 -5.45 -16.18
CA LEU A 443 -25.97 -4.72 -17.43
C LEU A 443 -26.59 -3.30 -17.39
N LYS A 444 -27.76 -3.17 -16.75
CA LYS A 444 -28.45 -1.88 -16.49
C LYS A 444 -27.61 -0.90 -15.68
N ASP A 445 -26.80 -1.41 -14.75
CA ASP A 445 -26.04 -0.60 -13.79
C ASP A 445 -24.61 -0.35 -14.29
N ILE A 446 -24.03 -1.30 -15.03
CA ILE A 446 -22.67 -1.24 -15.59
C ILE A 446 -22.58 -0.30 -16.79
N LEU A 447 -23.54 -0.37 -17.72
CA LEU A 447 -23.48 0.40 -18.96
C LEU A 447 -23.45 1.92 -18.77
N PRO A 448 -24.18 2.52 -17.83
CA PRO A 448 -24.08 3.96 -17.55
C PRO A 448 -22.65 4.41 -17.23
N ILE A 449 -21.86 3.59 -16.53
CA ILE A 449 -20.46 3.91 -16.20
C ILE A 449 -19.63 4.00 -17.49
N ILE A 450 -19.73 3.00 -18.35
CA ILE A 450 -19.02 2.95 -19.64
C ILE A 450 -19.49 4.08 -20.56
N SER A 451 -20.81 4.29 -20.64
CA SER A 451 -21.44 5.31 -21.48
C SER A 451 -21.02 6.72 -21.05
N SER A 452 -20.83 6.98 -19.75
CA SER A 452 -20.38 8.29 -19.24
C SER A 452 -19.00 8.71 -19.77
N VAL A 453 -18.13 7.74 -20.11
CA VAL A 453 -16.80 8.01 -20.64
C VAL A 453 -16.80 7.98 -22.17
N LEU A 454 -17.41 6.97 -22.79
CA LEU A 454 -17.42 6.82 -24.26
C LEU A 454 -18.28 7.87 -24.98
N THR A 455 -19.23 8.50 -24.28
CA THR A 455 -20.09 9.52 -24.86
C THR A 455 -19.79 10.93 -24.37
N ASP A 456 -18.70 11.13 -23.62
CA ASP A 456 -18.24 12.45 -23.20
C ASP A 456 -17.79 13.28 -24.42
N PRO A 457 -18.33 14.50 -24.63
CA PRO A 457 -17.82 15.42 -25.65
C PRO A 457 -16.30 15.70 -25.55
N PHE A 458 -15.71 15.57 -24.35
CA PHE A 458 -14.28 15.78 -24.11
C PHE A 458 -13.48 14.48 -24.02
N ALA A 459 -14.02 13.35 -24.50
CA ALA A 459 -13.33 12.06 -24.55
C ALA A 459 -11.93 12.16 -25.21
N GLY A 460 -11.77 13.08 -26.17
CA GLY A 460 -10.52 13.35 -26.85
C GLY A 460 -9.35 13.85 -25.98
N VAL A 461 -9.64 14.42 -24.80
CA VAL A 461 -8.62 14.88 -23.84
C VAL A 461 -8.20 13.75 -22.89
N ARG A 462 -9.07 12.74 -22.70
CA ARG A 462 -8.87 11.65 -21.73
C ARG A 462 -8.79 10.31 -22.42
N LEU A 463 -7.89 10.21 -23.40
CA LEU A 463 -7.73 9.02 -24.25
C LEU A 463 -7.45 7.74 -23.45
N GLN A 464 -6.73 7.84 -22.33
CA GLN A 464 -6.48 6.70 -21.44
C GLN A 464 -7.78 6.16 -20.82
N ASP A 465 -8.68 7.03 -20.37
CA ASP A 465 -9.97 6.62 -19.81
C ASP A 465 -10.86 5.98 -20.89
N VAL A 466 -10.82 6.52 -22.12
CA VAL A 466 -11.53 5.97 -23.27
C VAL A 466 -11.02 4.57 -23.61
N LEU A 467 -9.69 4.36 -23.59
CA LEU A 467 -9.08 3.05 -23.82
C LEU A 467 -9.61 2.02 -22.81
N VAL A 468 -9.53 2.34 -21.52
CA VAL A 468 -10.02 1.44 -20.45
C VAL A 468 -11.54 1.21 -20.58
N ALA A 469 -12.33 2.23 -20.96
CA ALA A 469 -13.76 2.09 -21.17
C ALA A 469 -14.09 1.18 -22.37
N LEU A 470 -13.32 1.25 -23.46
CA LEU A 470 -13.46 0.34 -24.61
C LEU A 470 -13.08 -1.09 -24.23
N GLU A 471 -11.99 -1.29 -23.50
CA GLU A 471 -11.61 -2.60 -22.95
C GLU A 471 -12.72 -3.15 -22.05
N THR A 472 -13.27 -2.32 -21.16
CA THR A 472 -14.39 -2.69 -20.28
C THR A 472 -15.59 -3.14 -21.12
N LEU A 473 -15.94 -2.39 -22.17
CA LEU A 473 -17.04 -2.70 -23.07
C LEU A 473 -16.80 -4.03 -23.81
N ARG A 474 -15.59 -4.25 -24.32
CA ARG A 474 -15.21 -5.53 -24.96
C ARG A 474 -15.38 -6.69 -23.99
N MET A 475 -14.86 -6.57 -22.77
CA MET A 475 -15.00 -7.62 -21.75
C MET A 475 -16.47 -7.85 -21.38
N LEU A 476 -17.28 -6.80 -21.33
CA LEU A 476 -18.72 -6.90 -21.08
C LEU A 476 -19.42 -7.66 -22.20
N VAL A 477 -19.14 -7.32 -23.46
CA VAL A 477 -19.72 -7.99 -24.64
C VAL A 477 -19.31 -9.47 -24.68
N LEU A 478 -18.03 -9.80 -24.47
CA LEU A 478 -17.55 -11.19 -24.46
C LEU A 478 -18.25 -12.08 -23.43
N ASN A 479 -18.67 -11.52 -22.30
CA ASN A 479 -19.32 -12.28 -21.22
C ASN A 479 -20.86 -12.19 -21.27
N CYS A 480 -21.43 -11.16 -21.90
CA CYS A 480 -22.86 -10.88 -21.95
C CYS A 480 -23.46 -10.90 -23.37
N TRP A 481 -22.76 -11.45 -24.36
CA TRP A 481 -23.11 -11.38 -25.78
C TRP A 481 -24.55 -11.77 -26.10
N VAL A 482 -25.10 -12.79 -25.41
CA VAL A 482 -26.49 -13.24 -25.60
C VAL A 482 -27.49 -12.10 -25.39
N ARG A 483 -27.25 -11.24 -24.38
CA ARG A 483 -28.12 -10.09 -24.08
C ARG A 483 -27.92 -8.94 -25.05
N PHE A 484 -26.71 -8.75 -25.58
CA PHE A 484 -26.45 -7.72 -26.59
C PHE A 484 -27.16 -7.96 -27.93
N ARG A 485 -27.77 -9.14 -28.14
CA ARG A 485 -28.68 -9.40 -29.26
C ARG A 485 -30.03 -8.69 -29.13
N GLU A 486 -30.45 -8.37 -27.90
CA GLU A 486 -31.69 -7.65 -27.66
C GLU A 486 -31.56 -6.19 -28.11
N GLU A 487 -32.64 -5.64 -28.68
CA GLU A 487 -32.62 -4.34 -29.34
C GLU A 487 -32.18 -3.18 -28.42
N VAL A 488 -32.57 -3.23 -27.14
CA VAL A 488 -32.23 -2.18 -26.16
C VAL A 488 -30.72 -2.09 -25.96
N TRP A 489 -30.06 -3.21 -25.68
CA TRP A 489 -28.62 -3.28 -25.42
C TRP A 489 -27.80 -3.07 -26.67
N ARG A 490 -28.29 -3.59 -27.81
CA ARG A 490 -27.67 -3.37 -29.12
C ARG A 490 -27.62 -1.89 -29.47
N ARG A 491 -28.74 -1.17 -29.32
CA ARG A 491 -28.79 0.26 -29.64
C ARG A 491 -27.85 1.07 -28.77
N GLU A 492 -27.79 0.80 -27.46
CA GLU A 492 -26.87 1.51 -26.57
C GLU A 492 -25.41 1.21 -26.89
N GLY A 493 -25.06 -0.05 -27.19
CA GLY A 493 -23.72 -0.43 -27.63
C GLY A 493 -23.29 0.30 -28.90
N VAL A 494 -24.16 0.33 -29.92
CA VAL A 494 -23.90 1.09 -31.17
C VAL A 494 -23.77 2.59 -30.87
N ARG A 495 -24.65 3.16 -30.04
CA ARG A 495 -24.61 4.58 -29.67
C ARG A 495 -23.26 4.96 -29.07
N MET A 496 -22.78 4.20 -28.08
CA MET A 496 -21.48 4.47 -27.44
C MET A 496 -20.32 4.38 -28.43
N LEU A 497 -20.28 3.32 -29.27
CA LEU A 497 -19.20 3.14 -30.24
C LEU A 497 -19.20 4.24 -31.31
N VAL A 498 -20.36 4.64 -31.84
CA VAL A 498 -20.45 5.69 -32.86
C VAL A 498 -20.05 7.06 -32.31
N LEU A 499 -20.50 7.40 -31.09
CA LEU A 499 -20.15 8.67 -30.45
C LEU A 499 -18.67 8.74 -30.10
N CYS A 500 -18.11 7.65 -29.55
CA CYS A 500 -16.68 7.57 -29.28
C CYS A 500 -15.85 7.66 -30.57
N TRP A 501 -16.26 6.97 -31.65
CA TRP A 501 -15.60 7.08 -32.97
C TRP A 501 -15.58 8.52 -33.47
N ARG A 502 -16.71 9.22 -33.37
CA ARG A 502 -16.81 10.63 -33.75
C ARG A 502 -15.87 11.51 -32.93
N ALA A 503 -15.87 11.35 -31.61
CA ALA A 503 -15.00 12.14 -30.73
C ALA A 503 -13.50 11.93 -31.06
N ILE A 504 -13.09 10.68 -31.32
CA ILE A 504 -11.72 10.36 -31.74
C ILE A 504 -11.39 10.98 -33.11
N GLY A 505 -12.32 10.91 -34.07
CA GLY A 505 -12.15 11.52 -35.40
C GLY A 505 -12.00 13.05 -35.36
N GLU A 506 -12.71 13.72 -34.44
CA GLU A 506 -12.59 15.17 -34.23
C GLU A 506 -11.19 15.56 -33.68
N VAL A 507 -10.59 14.74 -32.80
CA VAL A 507 -9.21 14.92 -32.31
C VAL A 507 -8.20 14.82 -33.45
N GLU A 508 -8.33 13.82 -34.32
CA GLU A 508 -7.45 13.67 -35.49
C GLU A 508 -7.56 14.85 -36.47
N ALA A 509 -8.78 15.29 -36.75
CA ALA A 509 -9.03 16.44 -37.62
C ALA A 509 -8.41 17.72 -37.05
N GLY A 510 -8.53 17.93 -35.73
CA GLY A 510 -7.87 19.03 -35.03
C GLY A 510 -6.34 18.98 -35.14
N ARG A 511 -5.72 17.81 -34.97
CA ARG A 511 -4.26 17.64 -35.10
C ARG A 511 -3.74 17.94 -36.51
N ARG A 512 -4.44 17.45 -37.54
CA ARG A 512 -4.12 17.76 -38.96
C ARG A 512 -4.19 19.26 -39.27
N GLY A 513 -5.06 20.01 -38.57
CA GLY A 513 -5.16 21.47 -38.70
C GLY A 513 -4.03 22.25 -38.02
N VAL A 514 -3.48 21.74 -36.91
CA VAL A 514 -2.37 22.38 -36.17
C VAL A 514 -1.02 22.17 -36.86
N GLU A 515 -0.81 21.00 -37.47
CA GLU A 515 0.40 20.72 -38.26
C GLU A 515 0.52 21.64 -39.50
N GLY A 516 -0.58 22.24 -39.96
CA GLY A 516 -0.61 23.21 -41.08
C GLY A 516 -0.30 24.67 -40.72
N ILE A 517 -0.10 25.02 -39.44
CA ILE A 517 0.04 26.43 -38.97
C ILE A 517 1.46 26.72 -38.43
N GLY A 518 2.38 25.74 -38.43
CA GLY A 518 3.69 25.82 -37.79
C GLY A 518 4.84 26.52 -38.54
N GLU A 519 4.59 27.20 -39.67
CA GLU A 519 5.61 27.97 -40.38
C GLU A 519 5.35 29.47 -40.28
N ARG A 520 5.78 30.09 -39.19
CA ARG A 520 6.28 31.48 -39.09
C ARG A 520 6.44 31.85 -37.63
N GLU A 521 7.64 31.62 -37.10
CA GLU A 521 8.41 32.63 -36.36
C GLU A 521 9.60 31.96 -35.67
N ARG A 522 10.80 32.32 -36.12
CA ARG A 522 12.06 32.02 -35.46
C ARG A 522 12.75 33.35 -35.16
N GLU A 523 12.68 33.81 -33.92
CA GLU A 523 13.60 34.82 -33.37
C GLU A 523 13.37 34.82 -31.85
N ARG A 524 14.30 34.51 -30.94
CA ARG A 524 15.67 35.00 -30.77
C ARG A 524 16.52 34.05 -29.90
N GLU A 525 17.84 34.18 -30.05
CA GLU A 525 18.85 33.29 -29.49
C GLU A 525 19.32 33.77 -28.11
N ARG A 526 18.75 33.17 -27.06
CA ARG A 526 19.34 32.92 -25.71
C ARG A 526 18.34 32.27 -24.75
N GLU A 527 17.05 32.18 -25.12
CA GLU A 527 16.06 31.29 -24.51
C GLU A 527 16.09 29.84 -25.08
N ARG A 528 16.81 29.64 -26.20
CA ARG A 528 16.79 28.42 -27.02
C ARG A 528 17.19 27.14 -26.29
N GLU A 529 17.95 27.19 -25.20
CA GLU A 529 18.37 25.95 -24.52
C GLU A 529 17.29 25.41 -23.58
N ARG A 530 16.67 26.27 -22.77
CA ARG A 530 15.46 25.92 -21.98
C ARG A 530 14.26 25.66 -22.88
N GLU A 531 14.17 26.35 -24.01
CA GLU A 531 13.13 26.14 -25.01
C GLU A 531 13.30 24.81 -25.75
N ARG A 532 14.52 24.42 -26.14
CA ARG A 532 14.80 23.09 -26.70
C ARG A 532 14.52 21.96 -25.71
N GLU A 533 14.80 22.16 -24.42
CA GLU A 533 14.46 21.15 -23.40
C GLU A 533 12.95 21.00 -23.23
N ARG A 534 12.22 22.13 -23.13
CA ARG A 534 10.75 22.14 -23.12
C ARG A 534 10.14 21.62 -24.43
N GLU A 535 10.78 21.86 -25.56
CA GLU A 535 10.35 21.38 -26.88
C GLU A 535 10.52 19.86 -27.00
N ARG A 536 11.66 19.32 -26.54
CA ARG A 536 11.88 17.87 -26.42
C ARG A 536 10.89 17.23 -25.47
N GLU A 537 10.56 17.87 -24.36
CA GLU A 537 9.55 17.39 -23.41
C GLU A 537 8.16 17.36 -24.04
N ARG A 538 7.77 18.44 -24.75
CA ARG A 538 6.51 18.50 -25.51
C ARG A 538 6.46 17.49 -26.65
N GLU A 539 7.59 17.24 -27.32
CA GLU A 539 7.67 16.24 -28.39
C GLU A 539 7.44 14.83 -27.83
N ARG A 540 8.07 14.50 -26.69
CA ARG A 540 7.82 13.24 -25.97
C ARG A 540 6.37 13.11 -25.52
N GLU A 541 5.76 14.18 -25.04
CA GLU A 541 4.35 14.19 -24.64
C GLU A 541 3.43 13.93 -25.84
N ARG A 542 3.66 14.60 -26.97
CA ARG A 542 2.91 14.37 -28.22
C ARG A 542 3.09 12.95 -28.76
N GLU A 543 4.30 12.41 -28.67
CA GLU A 543 4.59 11.03 -29.07
C GLU A 543 3.78 10.04 -28.23
N ARG A 544 3.80 10.17 -26.90
CA ARG A 544 2.97 9.37 -25.99
C ARG A 544 1.48 9.48 -26.30
N GLU A 545 0.99 10.69 -26.53
CA GLU A 545 -0.42 10.88 -26.90
C GLU A 545 -0.77 10.23 -28.24
N ARG A 546 0.15 10.25 -29.22
CA ARG A 546 -0.05 9.56 -30.52
C ARG A 546 -0.10 8.05 -30.33
N GLU A 547 0.79 7.48 -29.51
CA GLU A 547 0.78 6.04 -29.18
C GLU A 547 -0.53 5.62 -28.50
N ILE A 548 -1.02 6.42 -27.54
CA ILE A 548 -2.30 6.16 -26.87
C ILE A 548 -3.45 6.28 -27.87
N LEU A 549 -3.45 7.29 -28.74
CA LEU A 549 -4.47 7.48 -29.76
C LEU A 549 -4.54 6.28 -30.73
N GLU A 550 -3.39 5.78 -31.18
CA GLU A 550 -3.34 4.57 -32.01
C GLU A 550 -3.84 3.33 -31.25
N SER A 551 -3.48 3.20 -29.97
CA SER A 551 -4.00 2.13 -29.11
C SER A 551 -5.52 2.19 -28.97
N VAL A 552 -6.08 3.39 -28.80
CA VAL A 552 -7.53 3.62 -28.74
C VAL A 552 -8.20 3.22 -30.05
N LYS A 553 -7.64 3.57 -31.21
CA LYS A 553 -8.19 3.16 -32.52
C LYS A 553 -8.18 1.65 -32.69
N GLN A 554 -7.07 1.02 -32.33
CA GLN A 554 -6.94 -0.43 -32.41
C GLN A 554 -7.96 -1.12 -31.49
N GLU A 555 -8.11 -0.64 -30.26
CA GLU A 555 -9.06 -1.21 -29.32
C GLU A 555 -10.52 -0.93 -29.71
N MET A 556 -10.79 0.22 -30.33
CA MET A 556 -12.09 0.53 -30.93
C MET A 556 -12.44 -0.45 -32.05
N LYS A 557 -11.48 -0.74 -32.94
CA LYS A 557 -11.65 -1.74 -34.01
C LYS A 557 -11.87 -3.13 -33.44
N ASN A 558 -11.12 -3.52 -32.41
CA ASN A 558 -11.29 -4.80 -31.72
C ASN A 558 -12.69 -4.90 -31.11
N THR A 559 -13.07 -3.92 -30.29
CA THR A 559 -14.36 -3.85 -29.60
C THR A 559 -15.52 -3.88 -30.61
N GLY A 560 -15.43 -3.13 -31.70
CA GLY A 560 -16.41 -3.14 -32.79
C GLY A 560 -16.57 -4.51 -33.46
N LYS A 561 -15.46 -5.21 -33.75
CA LYS A 561 -15.50 -6.58 -34.29
C LYS A 561 -16.15 -7.57 -33.34
N VAL A 562 -15.78 -7.53 -32.05
CA VAL A 562 -16.37 -8.38 -31.01
C VAL A 562 -17.88 -8.11 -30.90
N PHE A 563 -18.27 -6.83 -30.90
CA PHE A 563 -19.67 -6.41 -30.84
C PHE A 563 -20.48 -6.87 -32.06
N ALA A 564 -19.97 -6.68 -33.27
CA ALA A 564 -20.62 -7.13 -34.50
C ALA A 564 -20.88 -8.64 -34.48
N LYS A 565 -19.85 -9.44 -34.17
CA LYS A 565 -20.01 -10.90 -34.05
C LYS A 565 -21.01 -11.31 -32.96
N ALA A 566 -21.00 -10.63 -31.81
CA ALA A 566 -21.93 -10.91 -30.72
C ALA A 566 -23.40 -10.72 -31.14
N VAL A 567 -23.66 -9.71 -31.98
CA VAL A 567 -25.00 -9.40 -32.51
C VAL A 567 -25.39 -10.36 -33.66
N GLU A 568 -24.43 -10.76 -34.51
CA GLU A 568 -24.67 -11.58 -35.71
C GLU A 568 -25.09 -13.01 -35.41
N GLY A 569 -24.63 -13.61 -34.31
CA GLY A 569 -25.17 -14.88 -33.86
C GLY A 569 -24.19 -16.04 -33.67
N SER A 570 -22.90 -15.87 -33.95
CA SER A 570 -21.94 -16.99 -34.00
C SER A 570 -21.69 -17.66 -32.64
N VAL A 571 -21.32 -18.95 -32.67
CA VAL A 571 -21.05 -19.77 -31.48
C VAL A 571 -19.57 -19.65 -31.08
N GLU A 572 -19.32 -19.60 -29.77
CA GLU A 572 -18.01 -19.52 -29.10
C GLU A 572 -17.07 -18.38 -29.56
N LEU A 573 -17.57 -17.14 -29.40
CA LEU A 573 -16.80 -15.89 -29.56
C LEU A 573 -15.41 -15.91 -28.93
N LYS A 574 -15.25 -16.54 -27.75
CA LYS A 574 -13.95 -16.61 -27.06
C LYS A 574 -12.94 -17.52 -27.76
N GLU A 575 -13.38 -18.56 -28.45
CA GLU A 575 -12.51 -19.45 -29.22
C GLU A 575 -12.19 -18.85 -30.60
N GLU A 576 -13.19 -18.31 -31.29
CA GLU A 576 -13.01 -17.70 -32.62
C GLU A 576 -12.15 -16.43 -32.59
N LEU A 577 -12.23 -15.66 -31.49
CA LEU A 577 -11.50 -14.41 -31.33
C LEU A 577 -10.23 -14.58 -30.49
N LYS A 578 -9.88 -15.81 -30.12
CA LYS A 578 -8.63 -16.12 -29.41
C LYS A 578 -7.38 -15.44 -30.00
N PRO A 579 -7.16 -15.40 -31.34
CA PRO A 579 -6.00 -14.67 -31.90
C PRO A 579 -6.04 -13.15 -31.69
N LEU A 580 -7.21 -12.55 -31.42
CA LEU A 580 -7.34 -11.14 -31.06
C LEU A 580 -7.24 -10.89 -29.54
N LEU A 581 -7.29 -11.95 -28.74
CA LEU A 581 -7.23 -11.92 -27.27
C LEU A 581 -5.82 -12.25 -26.75
N ASP A 582 -4.95 -12.87 -27.57
CA ASP A 582 -3.55 -13.11 -27.25
C ASP A 582 -2.71 -11.84 -27.51
N VAL A 583 -2.06 -11.35 -26.46
CA VAL A 583 -1.25 -10.12 -26.45
C VAL A 583 -0.05 -10.23 -27.41
N ASP A 584 0.46 -11.44 -27.65
CA ASP A 584 1.59 -11.71 -28.54
C ASP A 584 1.24 -11.60 -30.04
N PHE A 585 -0.03 -11.77 -30.43
CA PHE A 585 -0.45 -11.67 -31.83
C PHE A 585 -0.45 -10.21 -32.34
N LEU A 586 -0.66 -9.23 -31.46
CA LEU A 586 -0.60 -7.80 -31.78
C LEU A 586 0.86 -7.33 -31.94
N ALA A 587 1.82 -7.96 -31.28
CA ALA A 587 3.25 -7.65 -31.45
C ALA A 587 3.83 -8.24 -32.75
N GLN A 588 3.28 -9.35 -33.26
CA GLN A 588 3.84 -10.07 -34.43
C GLN A 588 3.20 -9.72 -35.77
N ASN A 589 2.00 -9.12 -35.80
CA ASN A 589 1.30 -8.75 -37.04
C ASN A 589 1.23 -7.23 -37.27
N LEU A 590 2.33 -6.53 -36.99
CA LEU A 590 2.65 -5.29 -37.69
C LEU A 590 2.96 -5.67 -39.15
N ASP A 591 1.90 -5.78 -39.95
CA ASP A 591 2.04 -5.82 -41.41
C ASP A 591 2.02 -4.36 -41.90
N PRO A 592 3.17 -3.76 -42.25
CA PRO A 592 3.24 -2.38 -42.73
C PRO A 592 2.55 -2.18 -44.09
N SER A 593 2.10 -3.25 -44.75
CA SER A 593 1.44 -3.19 -46.06
C SER A 593 -0.04 -2.77 -46.03
N LEU A 594 -0.64 -2.57 -44.85
CA LEU A 594 -2.02 -2.07 -44.73
C LEU A 594 -2.15 -0.53 -44.74
N TYR A 595 -1.06 0.18 -45.06
CA TYR A 595 -1.01 1.65 -45.20
C TYR A 595 -0.61 2.12 -46.62
N GLU A 596 -1.17 1.48 -47.65
CA GLU A 596 -1.28 2.05 -49.02
C GLU A 596 -2.74 2.13 -49.47
#